data_AF-A0A1B1TPU0-F1
#
_entry.id   AF-A0A1B1TPU0-F1
#
_cell.length_a   1.000
_cell.length_b   1.000
_cell.length_c   1.000
_cell.angle_alpha   90.00
_cell.angle_beta   90.00
_cell.angle_gamma   90.00
#
_symmetry.space_group_name_H-M   'P 1'
#
loop_
_entity.id
_entity.type
_entity.pdbx_description
1 polymer ?
#
loop_
_entity_poly.entity_id
_entity_poly.type
_entity_poly.pdbx_seq_one_letter_code
_entity_poly.pdbx_strand_id
1 'polypeptide(L)'
;MNAASTNNRPKLQLIGEVLEDAGLISEAQLQTALFDQQIYNDLKFGEILTLRGWIHQPTADFFAKYAKQELILIDGKRLGDYLLEADLLTTEQLALILEEQKLNHLLFGSLAVLKGYIPQKTLNFFLRNILNKNVGDRQFWQTTHHPKTSLIEKPNAKATQSALPKDTLNAAKSTGAEPTEINWIG
;
A
#
# COMPACT_ATOMS: atom_id res chain seq x y z
N MET A 1 -12.22 45.63 11.83
CA MET A 1 -12.94 44.47 12.40
C MET A 1 -12.41 43.20 11.76
N ASN A 2 -11.92 42.32 12.62
CA ASN A 2 -11.63 40.88 12.47
C ASN A 2 -10.62 40.43 11.40
N ALA A 3 -9.36 40.35 11.85
CA ALA A 3 -8.35 39.47 11.29
C ALA A 3 -8.77 38.01 11.46
N ALA A 4 -8.96 37.29 10.35
CA ALA A 4 -9.05 35.84 10.34
C ALA A 4 -7.66 35.26 10.63
N SER A 5 -7.38 35.03 11.90
CA SER A 5 -6.14 34.39 12.35
C SER A 5 -6.20 32.90 12.01
N THR A 6 -5.74 32.51 10.81
CA THR A 6 -5.45 31.12 10.47
C THR A 6 -4.21 30.69 11.26
N ASN A 7 -4.42 30.30 12.51
CA ASN A 7 -3.41 29.66 13.35
C ASN A 7 -3.12 28.25 12.80
N ASN A 8 -2.32 28.16 11.74
CA ASN A 8 -1.79 26.91 11.22
C ASN A 8 -0.55 26.49 12.03
N ARG A 9 -0.76 26.13 13.31
CA ARG A 9 0.24 25.41 14.10
C ARG A 9 -0.16 23.94 14.12
N PRO A 10 0.73 23.00 13.79
CA PRO A 10 0.40 21.58 13.83
C PRO A 10 0.18 21.18 15.29
N LYS A 11 -1.07 20.92 15.66
CA LYS A 11 -1.49 20.60 17.03
C LYS A 11 -1.14 19.13 17.32
N LEU A 12 -0.55 18.86 18.49
CA LEU A 12 -0.50 17.49 19.04
C LEU A 12 -1.93 16.97 19.18
N GLN A 13 -2.22 15.82 18.60
CA GLN A 13 -3.56 15.23 18.63
C GLN A 13 -3.64 14.12 19.67
N LEU A 14 -4.82 13.91 20.24
CA LEU A 14 -5.06 12.77 21.12
C LEU A 14 -5.22 11.52 20.25
N ILE A 15 -4.43 10.48 20.52
CA ILE A 15 -4.43 9.25 19.72
C ILE A 15 -5.83 8.64 19.57
N GLY A 16 -6.66 8.69 20.63
CA GLY A 16 -8.04 8.19 20.60
C GLY A 16 -8.93 8.90 19.58
N GLU A 17 -8.83 10.23 19.48
CA GLU A 17 -9.56 11.02 18.48
C GLU A 17 -9.07 10.69 17.06
N VAL A 18 -7.76 10.51 16.87
CA VAL A 18 -7.19 10.16 15.56
C VAL A 18 -7.66 8.77 15.11
N LEU A 19 -7.67 7.79 16.01
CA LEU A 19 -8.14 6.43 15.71
C LEU A 19 -9.64 6.39 15.43
N GLU A 20 -10.44 7.19 16.15
CA GLU A 20 -11.87 7.34 15.90
C GLU A 20 -12.13 8.01 14.54
N ASP A 21 -11.43 9.12 14.23
CA ASP A 21 -11.51 9.81 12.93
C ASP A 21 -11.06 8.91 11.77
N ALA A 22 -10.11 8.00 12.01
CA ALA A 22 -9.70 6.97 11.05
C ALA A 22 -10.69 5.79 10.95
N GLY A 23 -11.70 5.72 11.81
CA GLY A 23 -12.69 4.63 11.85
C GLY A 23 -12.13 3.29 12.30
N LEU A 24 -11.01 3.29 13.02
CA LEU A 24 -10.40 2.08 13.57
C LEU A 24 -10.98 1.70 14.93
N ILE A 25 -11.56 2.68 15.63
CA ILE A 25 -12.38 2.46 16.83
C ILE A 25 -13.67 3.27 16.72
N SER A 26 -14.71 2.81 17.42
CA SER A 26 -15.96 3.54 17.62
C SER A 26 -15.85 4.52 18.79
N GLU A 27 -16.77 5.49 18.85
CA GLU A 27 -16.92 6.38 20.01
C GLU A 27 -17.12 5.60 21.32
N ALA A 28 -17.92 4.52 21.29
CA ALA A 28 -18.14 3.68 22.46
C ALA A 28 -16.85 2.97 22.94
N GLN A 29 -16.03 2.47 22.01
CA GLN A 29 -14.71 1.91 22.33
C GLN A 29 -13.76 2.98 22.87
N LEU A 30 -13.78 4.19 22.30
CA LEU A 30 -13.00 5.33 22.80
C LEU A 30 -13.36 5.64 24.26
N GLN A 31 -14.65 5.79 24.58
CA GLN A 31 -15.10 6.07 25.95
C GLN A 31 -14.76 4.94 26.92
N THR A 32 -14.92 3.69 26.48
CA THR A 32 -14.58 2.51 27.30
C THR A 32 -13.08 2.46 27.61
N ALA A 33 -12.22 2.65 26.61
CA ALA A 33 -10.77 2.68 26.83
C ALA A 33 -10.31 3.87 27.69
N LEU A 34 -10.99 5.02 27.60
CA LEU A 34 -10.72 6.16 28.47
C LEU A 34 -11.05 5.83 29.92
N PHE A 35 -12.16 5.13 30.17
CA PHE A 35 -12.51 4.64 31.49
C PHE A 35 -11.48 3.63 32.02
N ASP A 36 -11.06 2.68 31.20
CA ASP A 36 -10.03 1.71 31.60
C ASP A 36 -8.69 2.35 31.92
N GLN A 37 -8.33 3.42 31.22
CA GLN A 37 -7.08 4.14 31.47
C GLN A 37 -7.05 4.78 32.85
N GLN A 38 -8.20 5.09 33.44
CA GLN A 38 -8.29 5.56 34.83
C GLN A 38 -8.01 4.44 35.84
N ILE A 39 -8.30 3.19 35.47
CA ILE A 39 -8.08 2.00 36.31
C ILE A 39 -6.65 1.49 36.14
N TYR A 40 -6.15 1.44 34.91
CA TYR A 40 -4.82 0.98 34.53
C TYR A 40 -3.91 2.17 34.18
N ASN A 41 -3.51 2.92 35.21
CA ASN A 41 -2.68 4.11 35.09
C ASN A 41 -1.31 3.88 34.42
N ASP A 42 -0.78 2.65 34.46
CA ASP A 42 0.50 2.29 33.85
C ASP A 42 0.41 2.00 32.34
N LEU A 43 -0.81 1.80 31.80
CA LEU A 43 -1.03 1.50 30.39
C LEU A 43 -1.32 2.76 29.57
N LYS A 44 -0.66 2.87 28.42
CA LYS A 44 -0.99 3.88 27.42
C LYS A 44 -2.31 3.53 26.76
N PHE A 45 -3.02 4.56 26.28
CA PHE A 45 -4.30 4.39 25.60
C PHE A 45 -4.25 3.36 24.45
N GLY A 46 -3.21 3.41 23.61
CA GLY A 46 -3.02 2.42 22.52
C GLY A 46 -2.82 0.99 23.03
N GLU A 47 -2.09 0.81 24.13
CA GLU A 47 -1.86 -0.51 24.75
C GLU A 47 -3.17 -1.09 25.32
N ILE A 48 -4.06 -0.24 25.84
CA ILE A 48 -5.40 -0.64 26.29
C ILE A 48 -6.24 -1.15 25.11
N LEU A 49 -6.22 -0.45 23.97
CA LEU A 49 -6.95 -0.89 22.77
C LEU A 49 -6.44 -2.23 22.25
N THR A 50 -5.11 -2.44 22.26
CA THR A 50 -4.49 -3.72 21.91
C THR A 50 -4.88 -4.82 22.89
N LEU A 51 -4.83 -4.55 24.21
CA LEU A 51 -5.19 -5.50 25.25
C LEU A 51 -6.64 -5.99 25.11
N ARG A 52 -7.54 -5.12 24.64
CA ARG A 52 -8.94 -5.45 24.34
C ARG A 52 -9.15 -6.12 22.98
N GLY A 53 -8.12 -6.22 22.15
CA GLY A 53 -8.19 -6.81 20.81
C GLY A 53 -8.95 -5.97 19.79
N TRP A 54 -9.10 -4.66 20.01
CA TRP A 54 -9.82 -3.78 19.07
C TRP A 54 -8.95 -3.31 17.91
N ILE A 55 -7.64 -3.15 18.13
CA ILE A 55 -6.65 -2.88 17.11
C ILE A 55 -5.39 -3.69 17.40
N HIS A 56 -4.50 -3.81 16.41
CA HIS A 56 -3.19 -4.42 16.61
C HIS A 56 -2.18 -3.43 17.18
N GLN A 57 -1.15 -3.94 17.87
CA GLN A 57 -0.09 -3.11 18.42
C GLN A 57 0.64 -2.26 17.37
N PRO A 58 1.03 -2.78 16.18
CA PRO A 58 1.69 -1.96 15.18
C PRO A 58 0.80 -0.82 14.66
N THR A 59 -0.52 -1.06 14.56
CA THR A 59 -1.49 0.00 14.24
C THR A 59 -1.51 1.06 15.34
N ALA A 60 -1.59 0.67 16.61
CA ALA A 60 -1.53 1.62 17.73
C ALA A 60 -0.23 2.45 17.69
N ASP A 61 0.91 1.82 17.43
CA ASP A 61 2.22 2.47 17.36
C ASP A 61 2.33 3.43 16.17
N PHE A 62 1.81 3.06 15.00
CA PHE A 62 1.75 3.93 13.82
C PHE A 62 0.96 5.21 14.11
N PHE A 63 -0.24 5.07 14.67
CA PHE A 63 -1.11 6.20 14.96
C PHE A 63 -0.60 7.04 16.15
N ALA A 64 0.12 6.43 17.10
CA ALA A 64 0.83 7.17 18.15
C ALA A 64 1.91 8.08 17.57
N LYS A 65 2.73 7.56 16.63
CA LYS A 65 3.74 8.36 15.92
C LYS A 65 3.09 9.47 15.10
N TYR A 66 2.00 9.16 14.39
CA TYR A 66 1.24 10.17 13.65
C TYR A 66 0.74 11.30 14.56
N ALA A 67 0.06 10.97 15.66
CA ALA A 67 -0.54 11.94 16.58
C ALA A 67 0.50 12.86 17.25
N LYS A 68 1.71 12.32 17.50
CA LYS A 68 2.86 13.07 18.03
C LYS A 68 3.67 13.82 16.97
N GLN A 69 3.31 13.70 15.69
CA GLN A 69 4.06 14.26 14.56
C GLN A 69 5.48 13.70 14.43
N GLU A 70 5.69 12.48 14.92
CA GLU A 70 6.94 11.71 14.84
C GLU A 70 6.97 10.77 13.63
N LEU A 71 5.86 10.69 12.88
CA LEU A 71 5.78 9.90 11.65
C LEU A 71 6.54 10.59 10.52
N ILE A 72 7.58 9.94 10.02
CA ILE A 72 8.34 10.40 8.85
C ILE A 72 7.49 10.15 7.61
N LEU A 73 6.91 11.22 7.06
CA LEU A 73 6.21 11.18 5.79
C LEU A 73 7.23 11.35 4.67
N ILE A 74 7.39 10.32 3.86
CA ILE A 74 8.32 10.31 2.73
C ILE A 74 7.56 10.78 1.49
N ASP A 75 8.07 11.82 0.83
CA ASP A 75 7.54 12.28 -0.45
C ASP A 75 7.64 11.15 -1.49
N GLY A 76 6.54 10.93 -2.23
CA GLY A 76 6.45 9.88 -3.23
C GLY A 76 6.08 8.48 -2.70
N LYS A 77 6.00 8.29 -1.38
CA LYS A 77 5.47 7.04 -0.80
C LYS A 77 3.97 6.91 -1.06
N ARG A 78 3.52 5.71 -1.43
CA ARG A 78 2.17 5.47 -1.92
C ARG A 78 1.23 5.05 -0.80
N LEU A 79 -0.07 5.15 -1.04
CA LEU A 79 -1.13 4.77 -0.09
C LEU A 79 -0.92 3.35 0.46
N GLY A 80 -0.63 2.37 -0.42
CA GLY A 80 -0.43 0.98 -0.02
C GLY A 80 0.72 0.79 0.98
N ASP A 81 1.81 1.54 0.83
CA ASP A 81 2.97 1.46 1.73
C ASP A 81 2.61 1.93 3.14
N TYR A 82 1.83 3.01 3.25
CA TYR A 82 1.36 3.51 4.54
C TYR A 82 0.35 2.58 5.21
N LEU A 83 -0.54 1.94 4.43
CA LEU A 83 -1.49 0.97 4.96
C LEU A 83 -0.78 -0.31 5.45
N LEU A 84 0.27 -0.74 4.75
CA LEU A 84 1.11 -1.86 5.17
C LEU A 84 1.86 -1.54 6.47
N GLU A 85 2.49 -0.36 6.56
CA GLU A 85 3.20 0.06 7.79
C GLU A 85 2.29 0.28 8.99
N ALA A 86 1.04 0.64 8.76
CA ALA A 86 0.03 0.77 9.81
C ALA A 86 -0.58 -0.59 10.22
N ASP A 87 -0.12 -1.71 9.62
CA ASP A 87 -0.67 -3.06 9.81
C ASP A 87 -2.17 -3.14 9.50
N LEU A 88 -2.63 -2.30 8.56
CA LEU A 88 -4.01 -2.26 8.07
C LEU A 88 -4.20 -3.07 6.79
N LEU A 89 -3.10 -3.41 6.13
CA LEU A 89 -3.05 -4.36 5.02
C LEU A 89 -1.87 -5.31 5.24
N THR A 90 -2.03 -6.56 4.82
CA THR A 90 -0.90 -7.48 4.69
C THR A 90 -0.22 -7.34 3.33
N THR A 91 0.99 -7.88 3.20
CA THR A 91 1.72 -7.94 1.91
C THR A 91 0.92 -8.70 0.86
N GLU A 92 0.23 -9.77 1.25
CA GLU A 92 -0.61 -10.58 0.38
C GLU A 92 -1.84 -9.77 -0.09
N GLN A 93 -2.52 -9.08 0.82
CA GLN A 93 -3.67 -8.22 0.47
C GLN A 93 -3.24 -7.09 -0.46
N LEU A 94 -2.09 -6.46 -0.19
CA LEU A 94 -1.49 -5.45 -1.05
C LEU A 94 -1.27 -6.01 -2.45
N ALA A 95 -0.59 -7.15 -2.58
CA ALA A 95 -0.31 -7.78 -3.87
C ALA A 95 -1.60 -8.12 -4.64
N LEU A 96 -2.61 -8.67 -3.96
CA LEU A 96 -3.90 -8.99 -4.56
C LEU A 96 -4.62 -7.75 -5.11
N ILE A 97 -4.63 -6.64 -4.37
CA ILE A 97 -5.22 -5.38 -4.88
C ILE A 97 -4.46 -4.91 -6.13
N LEU A 98 -3.13 -4.99 -6.13
CA LEU A 98 -2.31 -4.55 -7.26
C LEU A 98 -2.51 -5.38 -8.52
N GLU A 99 -2.68 -6.70 -8.39
CA GLU A 99 -3.02 -7.55 -9.53
C GLU A 99 -4.41 -7.23 -10.07
N GLU A 100 -5.40 -7.05 -9.18
CA GLU A 100 -6.78 -6.73 -9.58
C GLU A 100 -6.90 -5.35 -10.24
N GLN A 101 -6.12 -4.38 -9.76
CA GLN A 101 -6.05 -3.03 -10.35
C GLN A 101 -5.61 -3.06 -11.82
N LYS A 102 -4.71 -3.98 -12.21
CA LYS A 102 -4.26 -4.12 -13.61
C LYS A 102 -5.38 -4.59 -14.54
N LEU A 103 -6.35 -5.33 -14.02
CA LEU A 103 -7.42 -5.94 -14.80
C LEU A 103 -8.64 -5.02 -14.93
N ASN A 104 -8.99 -4.31 -13.86
CA ASN A 104 -10.28 -3.61 -13.74
C ASN A 104 -10.18 -2.08 -13.86
N HIS A 105 -8.98 -1.51 -13.97
CA HIS A 105 -8.73 -0.06 -13.99
C HIS A 105 -9.34 0.72 -12.80
N LEU A 106 -9.70 0.03 -11.72
CA LEU A 106 -10.21 0.63 -10.48
C LEU A 106 -9.07 1.22 -9.64
N LEU A 107 -9.40 2.21 -8.81
CA LEU A 107 -8.42 2.82 -7.90
C LEU A 107 -8.03 1.87 -6.77
N PHE A 108 -6.75 1.86 -6.40
CA PHE A 108 -6.21 1.03 -5.32
C PHE A 108 -7.04 1.13 -4.02
N GLY A 109 -7.29 2.36 -3.56
CA GLY A 109 -8.05 2.59 -2.33
C GLY A 109 -9.49 2.07 -2.42
N SER A 110 -10.15 2.27 -3.56
CA SER A 110 -11.50 1.77 -3.80
C SER A 110 -11.55 0.24 -3.77
N LEU A 111 -10.55 -0.42 -4.35
CA LEU A 111 -10.43 -1.89 -4.27
C LEU A 111 -10.20 -2.35 -2.83
N ALA A 112 -9.32 -1.69 -2.06
CA ALA A 112 -9.07 -2.04 -0.66
C ALA A 112 -10.35 -1.97 0.20
N VAL A 113 -11.21 -0.97 -0.05
CA VAL A 113 -12.53 -0.83 0.61
C VAL A 113 -13.52 -1.88 0.09
N LEU A 114 -13.62 -2.06 -1.23
CA LEU A 114 -14.57 -3.01 -1.84
C LEU A 114 -14.32 -4.45 -1.38
N LYS A 115 -13.05 -4.81 -1.16
CA LYS A 115 -12.65 -6.12 -0.65
C LYS A 115 -12.82 -6.27 0.86
N GLY A 116 -13.22 -5.22 1.56
CA GLY A 116 -13.42 -5.22 3.01
C GLY A 116 -12.12 -5.26 3.82
N TYR A 117 -10.96 -4.99 3.21
CA TYR A 117 -9.70 -4.99 3.94
C TYR A 117 -9.55 -3.76 4.82
N ILE A 118 -10.08 -2.61 4.36
CA ILE A 118 -10.13 -1.38 5.16
C ILE A 118 -11.51 -0.72 5.10
N PRO A 119 -11.94 -0.03 6.15
CA PRO A 119 -13.11 0.84 6.10
C PRO A 119 -12.93 2.05 5.16
N GLN A 120 -14.04 2.55 4.59
CA GLN A 120 -14.02 3.81 3.81
C GLN A 120 -13.52 5.00 4.65
N LYS A 121 -13.85 5.05 5.95
CA LYS A 121 -13.41 6.11 6.87
C LYS A 121 -11.88 6.12 7.00
N THR A 122 -11.27 4.93 7.04
CA THR A 122 -9.81 4.75 7.05
C THR A 122 -9.18 5.25 5.76
N LEU A 123 -9.72 4.86 4.59
CA LEU A 123 -9.23 5.38 3.31
C LEU A 123 -9.27 6.92 3.28
N ASN A 124 -10.39 7.52 3.66
CA ASN A 124 -10.56 8.96 3.68
C ASN A 124 -9.55 9.65 4.61
N PHE A 125 -9.28 9.06 5.78
CA PHE A 125 -8.27 9.55 6.71
C PHE A 125 -6.89 9.63 6.04
N PHE A 126 -6.39 8.54 5.45
CA PHE A 126 -5.05 8.53 4.84
C PHE A 126 -4.93 9.53 3.69
N LEU A 127 -5.97 9.61 2.83
CA LEU A 127 -6.00 10.57 1.73
C LEU A 127 -5.91 12.01 2.25
N ARG A 128 -6.74 12.37 3.24
CA ARG A 128 -6.83 13.72 3.79
C ARG A 128 -5.61 14.14 4.61
N ASN A 129 -5.07 13.22 5.41
CA ASN A 129 -4.19 13.55 6.53
C ASN A 129 -2.72 13.15 6.32
N ILE A 130 -2.46 12.15 5.47
CA ILE A 130 -1.11 11.60 5.23
C ILE A 130 -0.65 11.99 3.82
N LEU A 131 -1.51 11.84 2.81
CA LEU A 131 -1.15 12.05 1.41
C LEU A 131 -1.40 13.47 0.90
N ASN A 132 -2.32 14.24 1.49
CA ASN A 132 -2.68 15.60 1.03
C ASN A 132 -1.64 16.68 1.38
N LYS A 133 -0.38 16.33 1.68
CA LYS A 133 0.67 17.33 1.97
C LYS A 133 1.37 17.90 0.73
N ASN A 134 1.12 17.38 -0.47
CA ASN A 134 1.54 17.98 -1.74
C ASN A 134 0.83 17.33 -2.95
N VAL A 135 -0.45 17.63 -3.22
CA VAL A 135 -1.02 17.22 -4.53
C VAL A 135 -2.08 18.21 -5.03
N GLY A 136 -1.63 19.23 -5.76
CA GLY A 136 -2.42 19.77 -6.87
C GLY A 136 -2.43 18.74 -8.01
N ASP A 137 -3.60 18.54 -8.59
CA ASP A 137 -3.84 17.75 -9.81
C ASP A 137 -3.50 16.26 -9.79
N ARG A 138 -4.55 15.43 -9.78
CA ARG A 138 -4.84 14.34 -10.74
C ARG A 138 -3.69 13.44 -11.28
N GLN A 139 -2.52 13.34 -10.67
CA GLN A 139 -1.39 12.56 -11.22
C GLN A 139 -0.85 11.49 -10.27
N PHE A 140 -1.28 11.45 -9.00
CA PHE A 140 -0.81 10.45 -8.03
C PHE A 140 -1.78 9.27 -7.78
N TRP A 141 -2.90 9.20 -8.49
CA TRP A 141 -3.82 8.05 -8.45
C TRP A 141 -3.41 6.91 -9.40
N GLN A 142 -2.28 7.05 -10.11
CA GLN A 142 -1.77 6.03 -11.02
C GLN A 142 -0.76 5.13 -10.32
N THR A 143 -1.21 3.89 -10.09
CA THR A 143 -0.42 2.65 -10.13
C THR A 143 0.78 2.52 -9.18
N THR A 144 0.67 1.60 -8.24
CA THR A 144 1.82 1.00 -7.56
C THR A 144 2.55 0.09 -8.56
N HIS A 145 3.32 0.66 -9.49
CA HIS A 145 4.28 -0.14 -10.25
C HIS A 145 5.45 -0.51 -9.33
N HIS A 146 5.61 -1.80 -9.02
CA HIS A 146 6.85 -2.33 -8.45
C HIS A 146 7.97 -2.22 -9.49
N PRO A 147 9.18 -1.75 -9.14
CA PRO A 147 10.34 -1.95 -9.99
C PRO A 147 10.67 -3.44 -10.00
N LYS A 148 10.67 -4.05 -11.19
CA LYS A 148 11.32 -5.34 -11.41
C LYS A 148 12.81 -5.17 -11.12
N THR A 149 13.31 -5.94 -10.16
CA THR A 149 14.60 -6.63 -10.21
C THR A 149 15.52 -6.22 -11.36
N SER A 150 16.58 -5.46 -11.07
CA SER A 150 17.79 -5.39 -11.91
C SER A 150 18.89 -6.23 -11.25
N LEU A 151 18.76 -7.55 -11.38
CA LEU A 151 19.89 -8.47 -11.36
C LEU A 151 19.76 -9.29 -12.63
N ILE A 152 20.40 -8.81 -13.70
CA ILE A 152 21.11 -9.58 -14.73
C ILE A 152 21.94 -8.53 -15.48
N GLU A 153 23.23 -8.51 -15.15
CA GLU A 153 24.26 -7.93 -15.98
C GLU A 153 24.18 -8.54 -17.39
N LYS A 154 24.16 -7.70 -18.43
CA LYS A 154 24.53 -8.12 -19.78
C LYS A 154 25.90 -7.52 -20.11
N PRO A 155 26.89 -8.34 -20.50
CA PRO A 155 28.18 -7.82 -20.93
C PRO A 155 28.05 -7.11 -22.27
N ASN A 156 28.75 -5.98 -22.31
CA ASN A 156 29.03 -5.11 -23.44
C ASN A 156 29.79 -5.85 -24.55
N ALA A 157 29.30 -5.79 -25.79
CA ALA A 157 30.11 -6.08 -26.97
C ALA A 157 29.72 -5.14 -28.12
N LYS A 158 30.69 -4.27 -28.46
CA LYS A 158 30.71 -3.29 -29.54
C LYS A 158 30.41 -3.89 -30.90
N ALA A 159 29.74 -3.09 -31.73
CA ALA A 159 29.74 -3.21 -33.17
C ALA A 159 31.15 -2.96 -33.76
N THR A 160 31.59 -3.87 -34.63
CA THR A 160 32.55 -3.58 -35.72
C THR A 160 32.11 -4.38 -36.95
N GLN A 161 32.01 -3.68 -38.07
CA GLN A 161 31.66 -4.14 -39.42
C GLN A 161 32.66 -5.18 -39.94
N SER A 162 32.21 -6.16 -40.74
CA SER A 162 32.83 -6.49 -42.05
C SER A 162 32.12 -7.66 -42.77
N ALA A 163 31.84 -7.44 -44.06
CA ALA A 163 31.81 -8.38 -45.20
C ALA A 163 30.80 -9.55 -45.28
N LEU A 164 29.91 -9.47 -46.30
CA LEU A 164 29.47 -10.62 -47.10
C LEU A 164 30.59 -10.99 -48.12
N PRO A 165 30.76 -12.28 -48.46
CA PRO A 165 30.18 -12.74 -49.74
C PRO A 165 29.69 -14.20 -49.79
N LYS A 166 28.61 -14.37 -50.58
CA LYS A 166 28.29 -15.37 -51.63
C LYS A 166 28.49 -16.89 -51.41
N ASP A 167 27.43 -17.59 -51.83
CA ASP A 167 27.36 -18.80 -52.67
C ASP A 167 26.77 -20.12 -52.10
N THR A 168 25.83 -20.62 -52.92
CA THR A 168 25.44 -22.02 -53.20
C THR A 168 24.53 -22.83 -52.25
N LEU A 169 23.25 -22.90 -52.65
CA LEU A 169 22.51 -24.09 -53.11
C LEU A 169 22.95 -25.48 -52.56
N ASN A 170 22.07 -26.17 -51.82
CA ASN A 170 21.50 -27.47 -52.25
C ASN A 170 20.53 -28.10 -51.24
N ALA A 171 19.58 -28.84 -51.82
CA ALA A 171 18.49 -29.57 -51.22
C ALA A 171 18.91 -30.87 -50.52
N ALA A 172 18.09 -31.32 -49.54
CA ALA A 172 17.72 -32.72 -49.37
C ALA A 172 16.50 -32.87 -48.45
N LYS A 173 15.44 -33.48 -48.97
CA LYS A 173 14.37 -34.17 -48.24
C LYS A 173 14.94 -35.40 -47.52
N SER A 174 14.41 -35.74 -46.34
CA SER A 174 13.90 -37.09 -46.00
C SER A 174 13.34 -37.08 -44.57
N THR A 175 12.02 -37.17 -44.40
CA THR A 175 11.28 -38.36 -43.91
C THR A 175 11.36 -38.62 -42.41
N GLY A 176 10.18 -38.75 -41.78
CA GLY A 176 9.95 -39.85 -40.84
C GLY A 176 9.22 -39.52 -39.54
N ALA A 177 8.00 -40.04 -39.47
CA ALA A 177 7.26 -40.50 -38.28
C ALA A 177 6.33 -39.51 -37.54
N GLU A 178 5.12 -40.05 -37.35
CA GLU A 178 3.85 -39.51 -36.89
C GLU A 178 3.72 -39.36 -35.36
N PRO A 179 2.61 -38.73 -34.88
CA PRO A 179 2.43 -38.27 -33.52
C PRO A 179 1.78 -39.34 -32.62
N THR A 180 1.97 -39.23 -31.31
CA THR A 180 1.15 -39.97 -30.34
C THR A 180 0.49 -39.05 -29.34
N GLU A 181 -0.80 -39.35 -29.17
CA GLU A 181 -1.87 -38.65 -28.50
C GLU A 181 -1.65 -38.54 -26.98
N ILE A 182 -2.10 -37.42 -26.39
CA ILE A 182 -2.31 -37.32 -24.94
C ILE A 182 -3.82 -37.36 -24.69
N ASN A 183 -4.26 -38.51 -24.19
CA ASN A 183 -5.64 -38.80 -23.78
C ASN A 183 -5.87 -38.27 -22.35
N TRP A 184 -6.90 -37.46 -22.16
CA TRP A 184 -7.27 -36.83 -20.88
C TRP A 184 -8.59 -37.40 -20.36
N ILE A 185 -8.58 -38.39 -19.45
CA ILE A 185 -9.67 -38.56 -18.46
C ILE A 185 -9.17 -39.38 -17.26
N GLY A 186 -9.49 -38.91 -16.04
CA GLY A 186 -9.33 -39.61 -14.77
C GLY A 186 -9.78 -38.72 -13.61
#